data_AF-A0A4C1SPT9-F1
#
_entry.id   AF-A0A4C1SPT9-F1
#
_cell.length_a   1.000
_cell.length_b   1.000
_cell.length_c   1.000
_cell.angle_alpha   90.00
_cell.angle_beta   90.00
_cell.angle_gamma   90.00
#
_symmetry.space_group_name_H-M   'P 1'
#
loop_
_entity.id
_entity.type
_entity.pdbx_description
1 polymer ?
#
loop_
_entity_poly.entity_id
_entity_poly.type
_entity_poly.pdbx_seq_one_letter_code
_entity_poly.pdbx_strand_id
1 'polypeptide(L)'
;MNLMTREPAQLIYVITLLVIEEANWKTLHRDVQRFQPGAQFDAVLCLGNSFAHLLDEFGDQREQLEALRNFALCLKPGGILIIDHRNYDSIIDSGDTPNKSIYYNRYGGPQPASLPSQAAGQRENNSACREFHFDYEMTQL
;
A
#
# COMPACT_ATOMS: atom_id res chain seq x y z
N MET A 1 -50.62 33.05 11.49
CA MET A 1 -50.07 33.04 10.13
C MET A 1 -48.60 33.42 10.25
N ASN A 2 -47.74 32.45 10.59
CA ASN A 2 -46.83 31.75 9.67
C ASN A 2 -45.92 32.76 8.94
N LEU A 3 -44.60 32.80 9.15
CA LEU A 3 -43.68 31.66 9.12
C LEU A 3 -42.52 31.80 10.11
N MET A 4 -42.37 30.80 10.98
CA MET A 4 -41.08 30.31 11.44
C MET A 4 -40.30 29.79 10.23
N THR A 5 -39.03 30.18 10.09
CA THR A 5 -37.94 29.25 9.71
C THR A 5 -36.63 29.79 10.28
N ARG A 6 -36.36 29.47 11.55
CA ARG A 6 -34.99 29.30 12.02
C ARG A 6 -34.68 27.82 11.87
N GLU A 7 -33.84 27.47 10.92
CA GLU A 7 -33.01 26.25 10.97
C GLU A 7 -31.57 26.68 10.63
N PRO A 8 -30.60 26.47 11.54
CA PRO A 8 -29.23 26.96 11.38
C PRO A 8 -28.37 25.97 10.57
N ALA A 9 -27.50 26.54 9.73
CA ALA A 9 -26.25 25.96 9.22
C ALA A 9 -26.26 24.52 8.65
N GLN A 10 -26.41 24.39 7.32
CA GLN A 10 -25.87 23.26 6.56
C GLN A 10 -24.54 23.65 5.91
N LEU A 11 -23.55 24.00 6.72
CA LEU A 11 -22.17 24.20 6.26
C LEU A 11 -21.32 23.04 6.76
N ILE A 12 -21.21 22.01 5.91
CA ILE A 12 -20.15 21.01 6.06
C ILE A 12 -18.88 21.65 5.50
N TYR A 13 -17.98 22.05 6.38
CA TYR A 13 -16.58 22.24 6.01
C TYR A 13 -15.87 20.90 6.17
N VAL A 14 -15.84 20.07 5.11
CA VAL A 14 -14.87 18.98 5.05
C VAL A 14 -13.54 19.60 4.67
N ILE A 15 -12.79 20.05 5.67
CA ILE A 15 -11.36 20.28 5.52
C ILE A 15 -10.69 18.98 5.95
N THR A 16 -10.58 18.04 5.02
CA THR A 16 -9.58 16.97 5.12
C THR A 16 -8.29 17.57 4.58
N LEU A 17 -7.47 18.16 5.45
CA LEU A 17 -6.11 18.50 5.08
C LEU A 17 -5.40 17.19 4.77
N LEU A 18 -5.22 16.90 3.48
CA LEU A 18 -4.30 15.87 3.04
C LEU A 18 -2.89 16.40 3.29
N VAL A 19 -2.17 15.78 4.22
CA VAL A 19 -0.76 16.04 4.45
C VAL A 19 0.03 15.12 3.54
N ILE A 20 0.89 15.70 2.71
CA ILE A 20 1.79 14.97 1.82
C ILE A 20 3.21 15.29 2.26
N GLU A 21 3.92 14.28 2.73
CA GLU A 21 5.30 14.39 3.20
C GLU A 21 6.14 13.28 2.57
N GLU A 22 7.43 13.53 2.44
CA GLU A 22 8.40 12.54 1.98
C GLU A 22 8.94 11.74 3.17
N ALA A 23 8.99 10.42 3.03
CA ALA A 23 9.52 9.51 4.04
C ALA A 23 10.15 8.27 3.40
N ASN A 24 11.07 7.62 4.10
CA ASN A 24 11.73 6.39 3.66
C ASN A 24 11.27 5.22 4.54
N TRP A 25 10.93 4.06 3.95
CA TRP A 25 10.47 2.88 4.71
C TRP A 25 11.44 2.45 5.83
N LYS A 26 12.76 2.54 5.60
CA LYS A 26 13.79 2.18 6.59
C LYS A 26 13.85 3.15 7.77
N THR A 27 13.26 4.33 7.64
CA THR A 27 13.29 5.39 8.65
C THR A 27 11.91 5.95 8.95
N LEU A 28 10.86 5.24 8.52
CA LEU A 28 9.50 5.78 8.39
C LEU A 28 8.96 6.29 9.73
N HIS A 29 9.16 5.53 10.82
CA HIS A 29 8.70 5.96 12.13
C HIS A 29 9.34 7.30 12.52
N ARG A 30 10.66 7.41 12.37
CA ARG A 30 11.39 8.66 12.68
C ARG A 30 10.93 9.81 11.79
N ASP A 31 10.73 9.57 10.50
CA ASP A 31 10.28 10.58 9.56
C ASP A 31 8.88 11.07 9.94
N VAL A 32 7.94 10.16 10.24
CA VAL A 32 6.60 10.49 10.75
C VAL A 32 6.66 11.30 12.04
N GLN A 33 7.48 10.89 13.01
CA GLN A 33 7.61 11.63 14.26
C GLN A 33 8.19 13.05 14.05
N ARG A 34 8.92 13.31 12.95
CA ARG A 34 9.47 14.63 12.63
C ARG A 34 8.39 15.59 12.15
N PHE A 35 7.51 15.17 11.24
CA PHE A 35 6.45 16.03 10.71
C PHE A 35 5.14 15.96 11.51
N GLN A 36 4.90 14.88 12.25
CA GLN A 36 3.74 14.71 13.12
C GLN A 36 4.10 13.96 14.42
N PRO A 37 4.69 14.65 15.41
CA PRO A 37 5.08 14.05 16.69
C PRO A 37 3.90 13.39 17.42
N GLY A 38 4.11 12.19 17.95
CA GLY A 38 3.13 11.40 18.68
C GLY A 38 2.09 10.71 17.78
N ALA A 39 2.18 10.85 16.46
CA ALA A 39 1.23 10.23 15.55
C ALA A 39 1.36 8.70 15.53
N GLN A 40 0.19 8.05 15.57
CA GLN A 40 -0.02 6.64 15.26
C GLN A 40 -1.31 6.51 14.47
N PHE A 41 -1.36 5.55 13.56
CA PHE A 41 -2.46 5.35 12.63
C PHE A 41 -3.24 4.08 12.95
N ASP A 42 -4.54 4.10 12.68
CA ASP A 42 -5.39 2.90 12.77
C ASP A 42 -5.10 1.92 11.62
N ALA A 43 -4.65 2.45 10.48
CA ALA A 43 -4.25 1.66 9.33
C ALA A 43 -3.10 2.31 8.55
N VAL A 44 -2.24 1.48 7.97
CA VAL A 44 -1.20 1.88 7.01
C VAL A 44 -1.34 1.03 5.75
N LEU A 45 -1.19 1.65 4.58
CA LEU A 45 -1.39 1.02 3.28
C LEU A 45 -0.11 1.08 2.45
N CYS A 46 0.39 -0.06 1.99
CA CYS A 46 1.51 -0.18 1.05
C CYS A 46 1.07 -0.99 -0.18
N LEU A 47 0.39 -0.31 -1.10
CA LEU A 47 -0.31 -0.97 -2.21
C LEU A 47 0.46 -0.90 -3.53
N GLY A 48 0.01 -1.67 -4.53
CA GLY A 48 0.48 -1.53 -5.91
C GLY A 48 1.87 -2.10 -6.14
N ASN A 49 2.23 -3.17 -5.40
CA ASN A 49 3.54 -3.79 -5.47
C ASN A 49 4.70 -2.85 -5.08
N SER A 50 4.42 -1.81 -4.29
CA SER A 50 5.42 -0.82 -3.91
C SER A 50 6.54 -1.42 -3.05
N PHE A 51 6.19 -2.28 -2.08
CA PHE A 51 7.16 -2.88 -1.16
C PHE A 51 8.23 -3.73 -1.86
N ALA A 52 7.90 -4.34 -3.02
CA ALA A 52 8.84 -5.16 -3.78
C ALA A 52 10.02 -4.38 -4.39
N HIS A 53 9.97 -3.04 -4.36
CA HIS A 53 11.09 -2.18 -4.76
C HIS A 53 12.18 -2.08 -3.69
N LEU A 54 11.95 -2.55 -2.48
CA LEU A 54 12.98 -2.65 -1.44
C LEU A 54 13.85 -3.88 -1.70
N LEU A 55 15.03 -3.65 -2.28
CA LEU A 55 15.99 -4.69 -2.62
C LEU A 55 16.62 -5.29 -1.35
N ASP A 56 17.00 -6.56 -1.41
CA ASP A 56 17.78 -7.22 -0.37
C ASP A 56 19.27 -7.13 -0.73
N GLU A 57 19.93 -6.04 -0.33
CA GLU A 57 21.35 -5.83 -0.64
C GLU A 57 22.27 -6.83 0.09
N PHE A 58 21.83 -7.32 1.24
CA PHE A 58 22.62 -8.19 2.12
C PHE A 58 22.33 -9.68 1.94
N GLY A 59 21.22 -10.03 1.29
CA GLY A 59 20.80 -11.41 1.03
C GLY A 59 20.15 -12.10 2.23
N ASP A 60 19.82 -11.36 3.29
CA ASP A 60 19.24 -11.87 4.53
C ASP A 60 17.94 -11.16 4.95
N GLN A 61 17.40 -10.33 4.07
CA GLN A 61 16.13 -9.62 4.23
C GLN A 61 16.09 -8.64 5.41
N ARG A 62 17.24 -8.25 5.98
CA ARG A 62 17.28 -7.36 7.15
C ARG A 62 16.62 -6.01 6.90
N GLU A 63 16.74 -5.47 5.69
CA GLU A 63 16.18 -4.16 5.34
C GLU A 63 14.65 -4.22 5.20
N GLN A 64 14.13 -5.32 4.68
CA GLN A 64 12.70 -5.60 4.60
C GLN A 64 12.10 -5.76 6.00
N LEU A 65 12.79 -6.49 6.88
CA LEU A 65 12.40 -6.63 8.28
C LEU A 65 12.41 -5.26 9.00
N GLU A 66 13.45 -4.45 8.76
CA GLU A 66 13.53 -3.09 9.31
C GLU A 66 12.39 -2.20 8.81
N ALA A 67 12.07 -2.24 7.51
CA ALA A 67 10.94 -1.50 6.95
C ALA A 67 9.60 -1.94 7.57
N LEU A 68 9.36 -3.25 7.69
CA LEU A 68 8.14 -3.79 8.33
C LEU A 68 8.03 -3.36 9.80
N ARG A 69 9.13 -3.36 10.55
CA ARG A 69 9.18 -2.83 11.92
C ARG A 69 8.81 -1.36 11.97
N ASN A 70 9.35 -0.54 11.07
CA ASN A 70 9.02 0.88 11.01
C ASN A 70 7.54 1.13 10.67
N PHE A 71 6.94 0.33 9.78
CA PHE A 71 5.50 0.37 9.54
C PHE A 71 4.69 0.04 10.81
N ALA A 72 5.09 -1.01 11.54
CA ALA A 72 4.43 -1.40 12.78
C ALA A 72 4.51 -0.31 13.87
N LEU A 73 5.64 0.37 14.00
CA LEU A 73 5.82 1.48 14.93
C LEU A 73 4.94 2.71 14.61
N CYS A 74 4.44 2.82 13.38
CA CYS A 74 3.48 3.85 12.99
C CYS A 74 2.03 3.47 13.30
N LEU A 75 1.75 2.22 13.68
CA LEU A 75 0.39 1.77 13.99
C LEU A 75 0.08 1.93 15.48
N LYS A 76 -1.20 2.16 15.77
CA LYS A 76 -1.75 1.99 17.13
C LYS A 76 -1.79 0.50 17.47
N PRO A 77 -1.83 0.13 18.76
CA PRO A 77 -2.12 -1.26 19.15
C PRO A 77 -3.43 -1.75 18.52
N GLY A 78 -3.39 -2.88 17.80
CA GLY A 78 -4.52 -3.42 17.04
C GLY A 78 -4.77 -2.75 15.68
N GLY A 79 -3.87 -1.87 15.25
CA GLY A 79 -3.89 -1.28 13.92
C GLY A 79 -3.52 -2.29 12.82
N ILE A 80 -3.88 -1.96 11.59
CA ILE A 80 -3.77 -2.88 10.45
C ILE A 80 -2.78 -2.35 9.41
N LEU A 81 -1.85 -3.19 8.98
CA LEU A 81 -1.01 -2.92 7.80
C LEU A 81 -1.50 -3.76 6.63
N ILE A 82 -1.83 -3.12 5.53
CA ILE A 82 -2.21 -3.82 4.29
C ILE A 82 -1.09 -3.62 3.27
N ILE A 83 -0.50 -4.73 2.82
CA ILE A 83 0.51 -4.74 1.76
C ILE A 83 -0.03 -5.53 0.57
N ASP A 84 0.03 -4.93 -0.60
CA ASP A 84 -0.26 -5.61 -1.87
C ASP A 84 1.02 -5.79 -2.69
N HIS A 85 1.23 -7.01 -3.18
CA HIS A 85 2.33 -7.38 -4.06
C HIS A 85 1.85 -8.24 -5.23
N ARG A 86 2.65 -8.34 -6.28
CA ARG A 86 2.38 -9.26 -7.38
C ARG A 86 2.53 -10.69 -6.87
N ASN A 87 1.75 -11.61 -7.44
CA ASN A 87 1.97 -13.03 -7.26
C ASN A 87 3.28 -13.43 -7.96
N TYR A 88 4.40 -13.26 -7.27
CA TYR A 88 5.73 -13.57 -7.79
C TYR A 88 5.92 -15.06 -8.02
N ASP A 89 5.25 -15.94 -7.25
CA ASP A 89 5.29 -17.39 -7.47
C ASP A 89 4.80 -17.72 -8.89
N SER A 90 3.62 -17.21 -9.27
CA SER A 90 3.08 -17.38 -10.62
C SER A 90 3.97 -16.77 -11.71
N ILE A 91 4.62 -15.63 -11.44
CA ILE A 91 5.51 -14.97 -12.40
C ILE A 91 6.79 -15.79 -12.59
N ILE A 92 7.36 -16.33 -11.51
CA ILE A 92 8.56 -17.17 -11.55
C ILE A 92 8.26 -18.48 -12.27
N ASP A 93 7.13 -19.12 -11.96
CA ASP A 93 6.74 -20.40 -12.55
C ASP A 93 6.41 -20.30 -14.04
N SER A 94 5.70 -19.23 -14.45
CA SER A 94 5.27 -19.04 -15.84
C SER A 94 6.29 -18.30 -16.71
N GLY A 95 7.18 -17.51 -16.11
CA GLY A 95 8.05 -16.57 -16.81
C GLY A 95 7.31 -15.39 -17.46
N ASP A 96 5.99 -15.29 -17.28
CA ASP A 96 5.17 -14.22 -17.86
C ASP A 96 4.80 -13.19 -16.80
N THR A 97 4.72 -11.93 -17.21
CA THR A 97 4.32 -10.83 -16.34
C THR A 97 2.91 -10.37 -16.70
N PRO A 98 2.05 -10.05 -15.72
CA PRO A 98 0.71 -9.60 -16.01
C PRO A 98 0.73 -8.35 -16.90
N ASN A 99 0.21 -8.48 -18.13
CA ASN A 99 0.16 -7.42 -19.14
C ASN A 99 -0.73 -6.22 -18.74
N LYS A 100 -1.54 -6.36 -17.70
CA LYS A 100 -2.40 -5.32 -17.13
C LYS A 100 -2.21 -5.26 -15.63
N SER A 101 -2.11 -4.04 -15.10
CA SER A 101 -2.19 -3.76 -13.67
C SER A 101 -3.53 -3.07 -13.41
N ILE A 102 -4.19 -3.39 -12.30
CA ILE A 102 -5.36 -2.62 -11.83
C ILE A 102 -4.97 -1.19 -11.44
N TYR A 103 -3.69 -0.95 -11.15
CA TYR A 103 -3.16 0.33 -10.71
C TYR A 103 -2.67 1.22 -11.87
N TYR A 104 -2.24 0.62 -12.97
CA TYR A 104 -1.66 1.34 -14.09
C TYR A 104 -2.41 1.03 -15.38
N ASN A 105 -3.13 2.04 -15.87
CA ASN A 105 -3.63 2.00 -17.24
C ASN A 105 -2.49 2.39 -18.18
N ARG A 106 -1.93 1.42 -18.90
CA ARG A 106 -0.87 1.68 -19.88
C ARG A 106 -1.49 2.37 -21.09
N TYR A 107 -1.55 3.71 -21.08
CA TYR A 107 -2.02 4.48 -22.24
C TYR A 107 -1.06 4.27 -23.43
N GLY A 108 -1.47 3.42 -24.37
CA GLY A 108 -1.31 3.60 -25.83
C GLY A 108 0.09 3.73 -26.45
N GLY A 109 0.95 2.71 -26.33
CA GLY A 109 2.06 2.50 -27.27
C GLY A 109 1.82 1.24 -28.12
N PRO A 110 2.23 1.20 -29.40
CA PRO A 110 2.06 0.00 -30.22
C PRO A 110 2.83 -1.16 -29.59
N GLN A 111 2.09 -2.22 -29.28
CA GLN A 111 2.64 -3.47 -28.77
C GLN A 111 3.49 -4.08 -29.90
N PRO A 112 4.77 -4.44 -29.69
CA PRO A 112 5.46 -5.29 -30.66
C PRO A 112 4.63 -6.57 -30.78
N ALA A 113 4.37 -7.00 -32.03
CA ALA A 113 3.53 -8.16 -32.31
C ALA A 113 4.00 -9.35 -31.47
N SER A 114 3.22 -9.73 -30.47
CA SER A 114 3.49 -10.92 -29.68
C SER A 114 3.30 -12.14 -30.56
N LEU A 115 4.28 -13.06 -30.51
CA LEU A 115 4.11 -14.41 -31.03
C LEU A 115 2.86 -15.03 -30.38
N PRO A 116 2.02 -15.75 -31.12
CA PRO A 116 0.78 -16.27 -30.59
C PRO A 116 1.08 -17.35 -29.54
N SER A 117 0.98 -17.00 -28.26
CA SER A 117 0.99 -18.00 -27.19
C SER A 117 -0.40 -18.63 -27.08
N GLN A 118 -0.46 -19.94 -27.33
CA GLN A 118 -1.64 -20.76 -27.11
C GLN A 118 -1.87 -20.92 -25.61
N ALA A 119 -2.43 -19.92 -24.97
CA ALA A 119 -2.92 -20.01 -23.59
C ALA A 119 -4.01 -18.96 -23.34
N ALA A 120 -5.05 -18.98 -24.17
CA ALA A 120 -6.31 -18.31 -23.87
C ALA A 120 -7.15 -19.21 -22.96
N GLY A 121 -6.75 -19.36 -21.69
CA GLY A 121 -7.48 -20.14 -20.69
C GLY A 121 -7.25 -19.57 -19.29
N GLN A 122 -8.31 -19.02 -18.70
CA GLN A 122 -8.42 -18.51 -17.31
C GLN A 122 -7.49 -17.34 -16.94
N ARG A 123 -8.05 -16.13 -17.10
CA ARG A 123 -7.46 -14.85 -16.69
C ARG A 123 -7.86 -14.55 -15.24
N GLU A 124 -7.07 -15.04 -14.29
CA GLU A 124 -7.20 -14.65 -12.89
C GLU A 124 -6.29 -13.45 -12.58
N ASN A 125 -6.74 -12.67 -11.62
CA ASN A 125 -6.09 -11.50 -11.05
C ASN A 125 -4.82 -11.90 -10.27
N ASN A 126 -3.64 -11.77 -10.90
CA ASN A 126 -2.35 -12.14 -10.30
C ASN A 126 -1.84 -11.17 -9.19
N SER A 127 -2.71 -10.43 -8.50
CA SER A 127 -2.38 -9.62 -7.32
C SER A 127 -2.52 -10.47 -6.06
N ALA A 128 -1.48 -10.51 -5.24
CA ALA A 128 -1.51 -11.15 -3.93
C ALA A 128 -1.52 -10.05 -2.85
N CYS A 129 -2.68 -9.86 -2.22
CA CYS A 129 -2.80 -8.99 -1.06
C CYS A 129 -2.47 -9.79 0.21
N ARG A 130 -1.59 -9.26 1.06
CA ARG A 130 -1.31 -9.81 2.39
C ARG A 130 -1.68 -8.76 3.43
N GLU A 131 -2.62 -9.12 4.29
CA GLU A 131 -3.02 -8.33 5.44
C GLU A 131 -2.23 -8.76 6.66
N PHE A 132 -1.60 -7.80 7.32
CA PHE A 132 -0.87 -8.02 8.56
C PHE A 132 -1.58 -7.29 9.69
N HIS A 133 -2.06 -8.06 10.65
CA HIS A 133 -2.53 -7.53 11.92
C HIS A 133 -1.34 -7.43 12.85
N PHE A 134 -0.99 -6.21 13.25
CA PHE A 134 0.08 -5.97 14.21
C PHE A 134 -0.52 -5.89 15.61
N ASP A 135 -0.66 -7.05 16.23
CA ASP A 135 -0.97 -7.13 17.65
C ASP A 135 0.24 -6.65 18.48
N TYR A 136 -0.04 -6.20 19.71
CA TYR A 136 0.96 -5.67 20.66
C TYR A 136 2.14 -6.65 20.92
N GLU A 137 1.94 -7.94 20.67
CA GLU A 137 2.98 -8.98 20.82
C GLU A 137 4.07 -8.93 19.71
N MET A 138 3.76 -8.42 18.50
CA MET A 138 4.73 -8.35 17.38
C MET A 138 5.72 -7.18 17.50
N THR A 139 5.52 -6.26 18.45
CA THR A 139 6.50 -5.22 18.80
C THR A 139 7.79 -5.77 19.44
N GLN A 140 7.90 -7.09 19.62
CA GLN A 140 9.06 -7.78 20.19
C GLN A 140 9.97 -8.49 19.15
N LEU A 141 9.68 -8.39 17.85
CA LEU A 141 10.60 -8.82 16.78
C LEU A 141 11.67 -7.76 16.53
#